data_AF-A0A3B8M0G6-F1
#
_entry.id   AF-A0A3B8M0G6-F1
#
_cell.length_a   1.000
_cell.length_b   1.000
_cell.length_c   1.000
_cell.angle_alpha   90.00
_cell.angle_beta   90.00
_cell.angle_gamma   90.00
#
_symmetry.space_group_name_H-M   'P 1'
#
loop_
_entity.id
_entity.type
_entity.pdbx_description
1 polymer ?
#
loop_
_entity_poly.entity_id
_entity_poly.type
_entity_poly.pdbx_seq_one_letter_code
_entity_poly.pdbx_strand_id
1 'polypeptide(L)'
;MDPDPDLEQAVRKAVDLIVRCQSKAGGWRYQPNPSQQDVSVTVMQVVALRAANNAEVPVPQKTIDNAVKYIKSCAHPKGGFGYQSPAQRPPTTAAGILSLQLLGHYDDPTVIKALDWMSTLPVKWSTAGGIRYYYYFHYYAIQGNYQAGGKYWNQWHPRVREMLLEKQREDGSWNLPGGSEGAGVVGRNRVYWTAMASLILEVYMHFLPAYQR
;
A
#
# COMPACT_ATOMS: atom_id res chain seq x y z
N MET A 1 26.57 2.33 -5.52
CA MET A 1 26.46 0.98 -4.93
C MET A 1 27.06 0.05 -5.96
N ASP A 2 28.08 -0.71 -5.59
CA ASP A 2 28.63 -1.70 -6.51
C ASP A 2 27.56 -2.77 -6.79
N PRO A 3 27.51 -3.33 -8.01
CA PRO A 3 26.58 -4.41 -8.33
C PRO A 3 26.90 -5.62 -7.45
N ASP A 4 25.88 -6.12 -6.75
CA ASP A 4 25.91 -7.37 -5.97
C ASP A 4 25.22 -8.47 -6.79
N PRO A 5 25.98 -9.40 -7.39
CA PRO A 5 25.43 -10.43 -8.28
C PRO A 5 24.49 -11.42 -7.57
N ASP A 6 24.75 -11.70 -6.30
CA ASP A 6 23.92 -12.63 -5.51
C ASP A 6 22.57 -11.98 -5.21
N LEU A 7 22.58 -10.69 -4.88
CA LEU A 7 21.36 -9.90 -4.71
C LEU A 7 20.57 -9.79 -6.02
N GLU A 8 21.22 -9.52 -7.14
CA GLU A 8 20.56 -9.46 -8.45
C GLU A 8 19.87 -10.80 -8.77
N GLN A 9 20.58 -11.91 -8.60
CA GLN A 9 20.02 -13.24 -8.85
C GLN A 9 18.82 -13.53 -7.94
N ALA A 10 18.90 -13.15 -6.66
CA ALA A 10 17.80 -13.32 -5.71
C ALA A 10 16.56 -12.50 -6.12
N VAL A 11 16.74 -11.24 -6.54
CA VAL A 11 15.64 -10.38 -7.01
C VAL A 11 14.98 -10.95 -8.26
N ARG A 12 15.77 -11.41 -9.25
CA ARG A 12 15.22 -12.05 -10.47
C ARG A 12 14.37 -13.27 -10.14
N LYS A 13 14.86 -14.16 -9.26
CA LYS A 13 14.10 -15.34 -8.79
C LYS A 13 12.81 -14.94 -8.06
N ALA A 14 12.84 -13.87 -7.27
CA ALA A 14 11.65 -13.36 -6.59
C ALA A 14 10.61 -12.83 -7.60
N VAL A 15 11.03 -12.04 -8.59
CA VAL A 15 10.14 -11.55 -9.67
C VAL A 15 9.53 -12.71 -10.45
N ASP A 16 10.33 -13.71 -10.82
CA ASP A 16 9.85 -14.91 -11.53
C ASP A 16 8.83 -15.69 -10.70
N LEU A 17 9.01 -15.77 -9.38
CA LEU A 17 8.02 -16.38 -8.49
C LEU A 17 6.72 -15.58 -8.49
N ILE A 18 6.79 -14.26 -8.30
CA ILE A 18 5.62 -13.38 -8.29
C ILE A 18 4.84 -13.54 -9.59
N VAL A 19 5.51 -13.44 -10.75
CA VAL A 19 4.88 -13.57 -12.07
C VAL A 19 4.17 -14.91 -12.22
N ARG A 20 4.82 -16.03 -11.84
CA ARG A 20 4.22 -17.37 -11.93
C ARG A 20 3.03 -17.59 -10.99
N CYS A 21 2.98 -16.87 -9.87
CA CYS A 21 1.91 -16.99 -8.89
C CYS A 21 0.72 -16.06 -9.15
N GLN A 22 0.73 -15.23 -10.21
CA GLN A 22 -0.41 -14.40 -10.55
C GLN A 22 -1.61 -15.26 -10.92
N SER A 23 -2.75 -15.02 -10.28
CA SER A 23 -3.97 -15.78 -10.58
C SER A 23 -4.53 -15.42 -11.96
N LYS A 24 -5.42 -16.28 -12.49
CA LYS A 24 -6.13 -15.99 -13.75
C LYS A 24 -6.92 -14.68 -13.72
N ALA A 25 -7.32 -14.23 -12.54
CA ALA A 25 -8.03 -12.95 -12.38
C ALA A 25 -7.08 -11.74 -12.40
N GLY A 26 -5.77 -11.95 -12.20
CA GLY A 26 -4.73 -10.92 -12.26
C GLY A 26 -4.18 -10.45 -10.91
N GLY A 27 -4.68 -10.99 -9.79
CA GLY A 27 -4.17 -10.67 -8.46
C GLY A 27 -3.39 -11.81 -7.81
N TRP A 28 -3.03 -11.61 -6.54
CA TRP A 28 -2.26 -12.57 -5.72
C TRP A 28 -2.89 -12.77 -4.35
N ARG A 29 -2.50 -13.87 -3.71
CA ARG A 29 -2.87 -14.18 -2.32
C ARG A 29 -1.70 -14.79 -1.55
N TYR A 30 -1.93 -15.05 -0.27
CA TYR A 30 -0.92 -15.45 0.71
C TYR A 30 -0.10 -16.69 0.35
N GLN A 31 -0.67 -17.63 -0.41
CA GLN A 31 0.06 -18.82 -0.84
C GLN A 31 0.68 -18.59 -2.22
N PRO A 32 1.91 -19.06 -2.47
CA PRO A 32 2.61 -18.87 -3.75
C PRO A 32 2.05 -19.79 -4.84
N ASN A 33 0.76 -19.67 -5.15
CA ASN A 33 0.09 -20.39 -6.20
C ASN A 33 -0.97 -19.51 -6.90
N PRO A 34 -1.25 -19.75 -8.19
CA PRO A 34 -2.10 -18.87 -9.01
C PRO A 34 -3.60 -19.12 -8.85
N SER A 35 -4.07 -19.56 -7.67
CA SER A 35 -5.47 -19.99 -7.48
C SER A 35 -6.39 -18.90 -6.92
N GLN A 36 -5.85 -17.96 -6.16
CA GLN A 36 -6.65 -16.98 -5.43
C GLN A 36 -6.02 -15.58 -5.47
N GLN A 37 -6.84 -14.58 -5.18
CA GLN A 37 -6.44 -13.19 -5.16
C GLN A 37 -7.22 -12.37 -4.14
N ASP A 38 -6.57 -11.32 -3.63
CA ASP A 38 -7.21 -10.20 -2.94
C ASP A 38 -6.42 -8.90 -3.17
N VAL A 39 -7.05 -7.76 -2.91
CA VAL A 39 -6.42 -6.43 -3.06
C VAL A 39 -5.25 -6.24 -2.08
N SER A 40 -5.31 -6.85 -0.89
CA SER A 40 -4.32 -6.61 0.18
C SER A 40 -2.95 -7.22 -0.09
N VAL A 41 -2.92 -8.40 -0.73
CA VAL A 41 -1.68 -9.04 -1.16
C VAL A 41 -1.28 -8.50 -2.54
N THR A 42 -2.25 -8.19 -3.41
CA THR A 42 -1.95 -7.66 -4.74
C THR A 42 -1.15 -6.35 -4.69
N VAL A 43 -1.49 -5.41 -3.78
CA VAL A 43 -0.70 -4.17 -3.66
C VAL A 43 0.76 -4.44 -3.30
N MET A 44 1.04 -5.44 -2.46
CA MET A 44 2.42 -5.79 -2.10
C MET A 44 3.21 -6.29 -3.31
N GLN A 45 2.58 -7.11 -4.14
CA GLN A 45 3.20 -7.59 -5.38
C GLN A 45 3.40 -6.46 -6.39
N VAL A 46 2.44 -5.53 -6.50
CA VAL A 46 2.58 -4.34 -7.36
C VAL A 46 3.75 -3.47 -6.91
N VAL A 47 3.90 -3.21 -5.61
CA VAL A 47 5.04 -2.45 -5.07
C VAL A 47 6.37 -3.16 -5.39
N ALA A 48 6.44 -4.48 -5.18
CA ALA A 48 7.63 -5.27 -5.49
C ALA A 48 7.99 -5.25 -6.98
N LEU A 49 7.01 -5.45 -7.86
CA LEU A 49 7.20 -5.43 -9.31
C LEU A 49 7.59 -4.03 -9.82
N ARG A 50 7.00 -2.97 -9.25
CA ARG A 50 7.40 -1.59 -9.56
C ARG A 50 8.85 -1.33 -9.14
N ALA A 51 9.23 -1.77 -7.94
CA ALA A 51 10.61 -1.65 -7.47
C ALA A 51 11.59 -2.43 -8.34
N ALA A 52 11.23 -3.65 -8.76
CA ALA A 52 12.02 -4.46 -9.69
C ALA A 52 12.23 -3.75 -11.03
N ASN A 53 11.17 -3.19 -11.61
CA ASN A 53 11.27 -2.43 -12.86
C ASN A 53 12.15 -1.18 -12.71
N ASN A 54 12.05 -0.46 -11.59
CA ASN A 54 12.94 0.67 -11.27
C ASN A 54 14.41 0.24 -11.10
N ALA A 55 14.66 -1.02 -10.77
CA ALA A 55 15.98 -1.64 -10.71
C ALA A 55 16.37 -2.36 -12.01
N GLU A 56 15.69 -2.07 -13.12
CA GLU A 56 15.93 -2.63 -14.45
C GLU A 56 15.78 -4.16 -14.54
N VAL A 57 15.09 -4.78 -13.58
CA VAL A 57 14.70 -6.19 -13.65
C VAL A 57 13.39 -6.27 -14.45
N PRO A 58 13.37 -7.00 -15.59
CA PRO A 58 12.21 -7.03 -16.47
C PRO A 58 10.97 -7.61 -15.79
N VAL A 59 9.84 -6.92 -15.93
CA VAL A 59 8.52 -7.41 -15.54
C VAL A 59 7.64 -7.50 -16.77
N PRO A 60 6.99 -8.66 -17.06
CA PRO A 60 6.13 -8.77 -18.23
C PRO A 60 4.96 -7.78 -18.20
N GLN A 61 4.76 -7.03 -19.28
CA GLN A 61 3.67 -6.05 -19.39
C GLN A 61 2.29 -6.68 -19.14
N LYS A 62 2.08 -7.91 -19.64
CA LYS A 62 0.84 -8.67 -19.41
C LYS A 62 0.54 -8.87 -17.91
N THR A 63 1.56 -9.03 -17.08
CA THR A 63 1.39 -9.17 -15.62
C THR A 63 0.88 -7.87 -15.01
N ILE A 64 1.42 -6.73 -15.46
CA ILE A 64 0.97 -5.39 -15.05
C ILE A 64 -0.48 -5.15 -15.49
N ASP A 65 -0.80 -5.40 -16.76
CA ASP A 65 -2.15 -5.19 -17.31
C ASP A 65 -3.21 -6.01 -16.58
N ASN A 66 -2.89 -7.27 -16.25
CA ASN A 66 -3.75 -8.14 -15.46
C ASN A 66 -3.98 -7.60 -14.05
N ALA A 67 -2.93 -7.07 -13.40
CA ALA A 67 -3.04 -6.48 -12.07
C ALA A 67 -3.94 -5.23 -12.09
N VAL A 68 -3.77 -4.35 -13.07
CA VAL A 68 -4.65 -3.18 -13.28
C VAL A 68 -6.10 -3.62 -13.43
N LYS A 69 -6.37 -4.61 -14.31
CA LYS A 69 -7.72 -5.12 -14.54
C LYS A 69 -8.34 -5.66 -13.25
N TYR A 70 -7.58 -6.43 -12.47
CA TYR A 70 -8.05 -7.01 -11.21
C TYR A 70 -8.38 -5.92 -10.18
N ILE A 71 -7.47 -4.97 -9.95
CA ILE A 71 -7.68 -3.88 -8.99
C ILE A 71 -8.91 -3.07 -9.37
N LYS A 72 -9.07 -2.72 -10.66
CA LYS A 72 -10.26 -2.02 -11.16
C LYS A 72 -11.55 -2.82 -10.96
N SER A 73 -11.53 -4.15 -11.09
CA SER A 73 -12.71 -4.98 -10.82
C SER A 73 -13.15 -4.98 -9.35
N CYS A 74 -12.27 -4.56 -8.43
CA CYS A 74 -12.58 -4.42 -7.00
C CYS A 74 -13.03 -3.01 -6.63
N ALA A 75 -13.09 -2.07 -7.59
CA ALA A 75 -13.47 -0.69 -7.34
C ALA A 75 -14.98 -0.53 -7.18
N HIS A 76 -15.39 0.24 -6.19
CA HIS A 76 -16.78 0.59 -5.95
C HIS A 76 -17.19 1.83 -6.78
N PRO A 77 -18.38 1.88 -7.40
CA PRO A 77 -18.78 2.99 -8.28
C PRO A 77 -18.76 4.38 -7.63
N LYS A 78 -18.98 4.44 -6.30
CA LYS A 78 -18.96 5.66 -5.49
C LYS A 78 -17.59 5.95 -4.85
N GLY A 79 -16.52 5.34 -5.35
CA GLY A 79 -15.17 5.42 -4.78
C GLY A 79 -14.91 4.36 -3.71
N GLY A 80 -13.65 3.97 -3.57
CA GLY A 80 -13.21 2.91 -2.67
C GLY A 80 -12.98 1.56 -3.37
N PHE A 81 -12.31 0.64 -2.67
CA PHE A 81 -12.03 -0.69 -3.16
C PHE A 81 -12.37 -1.74 -2.11
N GLY A 82 -12.93 -2.87 -2.54
CA GLY A 82 -13.18 -4.00 -1.66
C GLY A 82 -12.04 -5.01 -1.65
N TYR A 83 -12.25 -6.11 -0.92
CA TYR A 83 -11.21 -7.11 -0.69
C TYR A 83 -11.00 -8.03 -1.89
N GLN A 84 -12.09 -8.52 -2.50
CA GLN A 84 -12.06 -9.38 -3.69
C GLN A 84 -13.11 -8.99 -4.74
N SER A 85 -13.96 -8.03 -4.41
CA SER A 85 -15.10 -7.55 -5.18
C SER A 85 -15.36 -6.09 -4.81
N PRO A 86 -16.16 -5.35 -5.60
CA PRO A 86 -16.49 -3.95 -5.32
C PRO A 86 -17.04 -3.72 -3.90
N ALA A 87 -16.35 -2.90 -3.10
CA ALA A 87 -16.84 -2.43 -1.81
C ALA A 87 -16.10 -1.15 -1.37
N GLN A 88 -16.55 -0.52 -0.29
CA GLN A 88 -15.88 0.63 0.32
C GLN A 88 -15.24 0.18 1.64
N ARG A 89 -13.92 -0.05 1.65
CA ARG A 89 -13.19 -0.48 2.85
C ARG A 89 -11.88 0.30 2.96
N PRO A 90 -11.60 1.03 4.05
CA PRO A 90 -10.42 1.90 4.13
C PRO A 90 -9.09 1.23 3.74
N PRO A 91 -8.73 0.02 4.26
CA PRO A 91 -7.42 -0.57 3.98
C PRO A 91 -7.23 -0.96 2.52
N THR A 92 -8.25 -1.58 1.92
CA THR A 92 -8.19 -1.99 0.51
C THR A 92 -8.39 -0.81 -0.42
N THR A 93 -9.10 0.24 0.00
CA THR A 93 -9.14 1.50 -0.74
C THR A 93 -7.77 2.13 -0.88
N ALA A 94 -7.03 2.29 0.23
CA ALA A 94 -5.68 2.83 0.20
C ALA A 94 -4.74 1.98 -0.68
N ALA A 95 -4.83 0.65 -0.56
CA ALA A 95 -4.08 -0.30 -1.40
C ALA A 95 -4.42 -0.20 -2.89
N GLY A 96 -5.70 -0.09 -3.25
CA GLY A 96 -6.16 0.02 -4.63
C GLY A 96 -5.75 1.35 -5.28
N ILE A 97 -5.85 2.46 -4.56
CA ILE A 97 -5.37 3.78 -4.99
C ILE A 97 -3.88 3.71 -5.35
N LEU A 98 -3.06 3.25 -4.39
CA LEU A 98 -1.62 3.19 -4.62
C LEU A 98 -1.27 2.21 -5.75
N SER A 99 -1.93 1.05 -5.81
CA SER A 99 -1.68 0.07 -6.88
C SER A 99 -1.87 0.68 -8.26
N LEU A 100 -2.98 1.39 -8.48
CA LEU A 100 -3.24 2.02 -9.78
C LEU A 100 -2.23 3.14 -10.09
N GLN A 101 -1.89 3.97 -9.10
CA GLN A 101 -0.89 5.03 -9.29
C GLN A 101 0.49 4.45 -9.65
N LEU A 102 0.97 3.45 -8.93
CA LEU A 102 2.27 2.80 -9.21
C LEU A 102 2.31 2.08 -10.57
N LEU A 103 1.14 1.70 -11.09
CA LEU A 103 0.98 1.11 -12.43
C LEU A 103 0.72 2.18 -13.52
N GLY A 104 0.92 3.47 -13.22
CA GLY A 104 0.83 4.57 -14.18
C GLY A 104 -0.56 5.15 -14.40
N HIS A 105 -1.57 4.73 -13.63
CA HIS A 105 -2.96 5.18 -13.76
C HIS A 105 -3.30 6.33 -12.79
N TYR A 106 -2.45 7.35 -12.74
CA TYR A 106 -2.59 8.48 -11.80
C TYR A 106 -3.90 9.25 -11.97
N ASP A 107 -4.27 9.58 -13.21
CA ASP A 107 -5.47 10.37 -13.55
C ASP A 107 -6.71 9.52 -13.82
N ASP A 108 -6.67 8.22 -13.48
CA ASP A 108 -7.83 7.35 -13.68
C ASP A 108 -9.01 7.80 -12.80
N PRO A 109 -10.23 7.95 -13.34
CA PRO A 109 -11.40 8.37 -12.58
C PRO A 109 -11.68 7.50 -11.34
N THR A 110 -11.27 6.22 -11.37
CA THR A 110 -11.37 5.30 -10.23
C THR A 110 -10.49 5.76 -9.07
N VAL A 111 -9.27 6.23 -9.36
CA VAL A 111 -8.33 6.76 -8.36
C VAL A 111 -8.88 8.04 -7.75
N ILE A 112 -9.36 8.97 -8.59
CA ILE A 112 -9.91 10.26 -8.14
C ILE A 112 -11.10 10.03 -7.19
N LYS A 113 -12.08 9.21 -7.60
CA LYS A 113 -13.24 8.89 -6.76
C LYS A 113 -12.86 8.22 -5.44
N ALA A 114 -11.86 7.34 -5.47
CA ALA A 114 -11.38 6.65 -4.28
C ALA A 114 -10.64 7.59 -3.32
N LEU A 115 -9.84 8.52 -3.85
CA LEU A 115 -9.18 9.58 -3.07
C LEU A 115 -10.21 10.52 -2.44
N ASP A 116 -11.21 10.97 -3.20
CA ASP A 116 -12.29 11.81 -2.68
C ASP A 116 -13.06 11.10 -1.56
N TRP A 117 -13.42 9.82 -1.74
CA TRP A 117 -14.05 9.03 -0.68
C TRP A 117 -13.13 8.87 0.54
N MET A 118 -11.85 8.53 0.34
CA MET A 118 -10.88 8.33 1.42
C MET A 118 -10.65 9.62 2.23
N SER A 119 -10.71 10.79 1.58
CA SER A 119 -10.56 12.10 2.23
C SER A 119 -11.65 12.39 3.27
N THR A 120 -12.80 11.70 3.19
CA THR A 120 -13.88 11.80 4.19
C THR A 120 -13.62 10.99 5.47
N LEU A 121 -12.64 10.09 5.45
CA LEU A 121 -12.35 9.23 6.59
C LEU A 121 -11.69 10.03 7.73
N PRO A 122 -11.96 9.65 8.99
CA PRO A 122 -11.34 10.32 10.13
C PRO A 122 -9.85 9.93 10.23
N VAL A 123 -8.97 10.93 10.29
CA VAL A 123 -7.58 10.73 10.73
C VAL A 123 -7.55 10.88 12.25
N LYS A 124 -7.61 9.75 12.96
CA LYS A 124 -7.62 9.67 14.43
C LYS A 124 -6.83 8.46 14.91
N TRP A 125 -6.33 8.52 16.14
CA TRP A 125 -5.72 7.38 16.83
C TRP A 125 -6.79 6.39 17.34
N SER A 126 -7.55 5.80 16.41
CA SER A 126 -8.63 4.84 16.70
C SER A 126 -9.03 4.06 15.44
N THR A 127 -9.99 3.15 15.58
CA THR A 127 -10.61 2.41 14.46
C THR A 127 -11.84 3.11 13.87
N ALA A 128 -12.05 4.39 14.19
CA ALA A 128 -13.17 5.17 13.68
C ALA A 128 -13.20 5.18 12.13
N GLY A 129 -14.40 5.26 11.55
CA GLY A 129 -14.57 5.19 10.10
C GLY A 129 -14.27 3.81 9.50
N GLY A 130 -14.17 2.76 10.33
CA GLY A 130 -13.88 1.40 9.89
C GLY A 130 -12.41 1.19 9.52
N ILE A 131 -11.51 2.05 9.99
CA ILE A 131 -10.07 1.91 9.81
C ILE A 131 -9.61 0.69 10.61
N ARG A 132 -9.18 -0.33 9.88
CA ARG A 132 -8.58 -1.58 10.39
C ARG A 132 -7.18 -1.72 9.81
N TYR A 133 -6.37 -2.61 10.37
CA TYR A 133 -4.96 -2.79 10.03
C TYR A 133 -4.25 -1.43 10.03
N TYR A 134 -4.30 -0.74 11.18
CA TYR A 134 -4.06 0.70 11.30
C TYR A 134 -2.84 1.22 10.51
N TYR A 135 -1.68 0.62 10.77
CA TYR A 135 -0.43 0.98 10.11
C TYR A 135 -0.39 0.60 8.63
N TYR A 136 -0.95 -0.56 8.27
CA TYR A 136 -1.10 -0.96 6.86
C TYR A 136 -1.95 0.07 6.10
N PHE A 137 -3.08 0.49 6.66
CA PHE A 137 -3.94 1.52 6.06
C PHE A 137 -3.18 2.84 5.91
N HIS A 138 -2.61 3.36 7.00
CA HIS A 138 -1.93 4.67 6.97
C HIS A 138 -0.71 4.66 6.05
N TYR A 139 0.03 3.55 5.98
CA TYR A 139 1.18 3.39 5.07
C TYR A 139 0.80 3.51 3.61
N TYR A 140 -0.27 2.83 3.17
CA TYR A 140 -0.72 2.96 1.79
C TYR A 140 -1.47 4.27 1.53
N ALA A 141 -2.23 4.76 2.52
CA ALA A 141 -2.99 6.00 2.38
C ALA A 141 -2.05 7.20 2.24
N ILE A 142 -0.97 7.28 3.03
CA ILE A 142 -0.04 8.40 2.95
C ILE A 142 0.69 8.40 1.60
N GLN A 143 1.10 7.24 1.10
CA GLN A 143 1.69 7.10 -0.24
C GLN A 143 0.71 7.46 -1.35
N GLY A 144 -0.54 7.00 -1.27
CA GLY A 144 -1.55 7.32 -2.27
C GLY A 144 -1.87 8.81 -2.36
N ASN A 145 -1.99 9.47 -1.20
CA ASN A 145 -2.15 10.93 -1.13
C ASN A 145 -0.90 11.67 -1.61
N TYR A 146 0.29 11.17 -1.28
CA TYR A 146 1.55 11.73 -1.74
C TYR A 146 1.65 11.68 -3.27
N GLN A 147 1.40 10.51 -3.86
CA GLN A 147 1.40 10.30 -5.30
C GLN A 147 0.32 11.11 -6.00
N ALA A 148 -0.81 11.42 -5.35
CA ALA A 148 -1.83 12.32 -5.88
C ALA A 148 -1.39 13.79 -5.82
N GLY A 149 -0.66 14.19 -4.77
CA GLY A 149 -0.23 15.56 -4.55
C GLY A 149 -1.39 16.52 -4.29
N GLY A 150 -1.13 17.83 -4.47
CA GLY A 150 -2.14 18.88 -4.46
C GLY A 150 -3.03 18.86 -3.20
N LYS A 151 -4.35 18.99 -3.40
CA LYS A 151 -5.34 19.03 -2.30
C LYS A 151 -5.28 17.78 -1.41
N TYR A 152 -5.03 16.60 -2.00
CA TYR A 152 -5.04 15.33 -1.27
C TYR A 152 -3.87 15.25 -0.29
N TRP A 153 -2.67 15.55 -0.77
CA TRP A 153 -1.49 15.62 0.09
C TRP A 153 -1.63 16.69 1.17
N ASN A 154 -1.98 17.91 0.78
CA ASN A 154 -2.01 19.07 1.68
C ASN A 154 -3.05 18.94 2.80
N GLN A 155 -4.13 18.18 2.58
CA GLN A 155 -5.15 17.95 3.61
C GLN A 155 -4.85 16.72 4.47
N TRP A 156 -4.30 15.65 3.87
CA TRP A 156 -4.12 14.37 4.56
C TRP A 156 -2.84 14.33 5.40
N HIS A 157 -1.71 14.77 4.84
CA HIS A 157 -0.40 14.61 5.46
C HIS A 157 -0.25 15.32 6.81
N PRO A 158 -0.59 16.62 6.97
CA PRO A 158 -0.41 17.31 8.24
C PRO A 158 -1.14 16.61 9.39
N ARG A 159 -2.39 16.18 9.14
CA ARG A 159 -3.23 15.47 10.11
C ARG A 159 -2.63 14.12 10.52
N VAL A 160 -2.09 13.36 9.55
CA VAL A 160 -1.45 12.07 9.85
C VAL A 160 -0.15 12.29 10.64
N ARG A 161 0.66 13.26 10.21
CA ARG A 161 1.92 13.62 10.87
C ARG A 161 1.72 14.04 12.31
N GLU A 162 0.84 15.01 12.55
CA GLU A 162 0.53 15.51 13.90
C GLU A 162 0.03 14.39 14.81
N MET A 163 -0.94 13.61 14.33
CA MET A 163 -1.48 12.47 15.07
C MET A 163 -0.39 11.44 15.43
N LEU A 164 0.54 11.13 14.53
CA LEU A 164 1.62 10.19 14.86
C LEU A 164 2.62 10.81 15.85
N LEU A 165 3.04 12.06 15.66
CA LEU A 165 3.98 12.72 16.58
C LEU A 165 3.41 12.85 17.99
N GLU A 166 2.12 13.17 18.14
CA GLU A 166 1.41 13.19 19.43
C GLU A 166 1.34 11.82 20.13
N LYS A 167 1.52 10.73 19.38
CA LYS A 167 1.43 9.36 19.89
C LYS A 167 2.78 8.67 19.95
N GLN A 168 3.85 9.37 19.59
CA GLN A 168 5.21 8.92 19.83
C GLN A 168 5.45 8.88 21.33
N ARG A 169 6.07 7.79 21.79
CA ARG A 169 6.46 7.62 23.19
C ARG A 169 7.81 8.29 23.44
N GLU A 170 8.15 8.48 24.71
CA GLU A 170 9.45 9.02 25.13
C GLU A 170 10.63 8.18 24.64
N ASP A 171 10.45 6.85 24.51
CA ASP A 171 11.46 5.93 23.95
C ASP A 171 11.54 5.96 22.41
N GLY A 172 10.85 6.90 21.77
CA GLY A 172 10.78 7.05 20.32
C GLY A 172 9.88 6.03 19.62
N SER A 173 9.35 5.03 20.33
CA SER A 173 8.52 3.97 19.74
C SER A 173 7.04 4.36 19.63
N TRP A 174 6.30 3.59 18.85
CA TRP A 174 4.83 3.69 18.79
C TRP A 174 4.13 2.41 19.25
N ASN A 175 2.90 2.60 19.73
CA ASN A 175 1.97 1.53 20.07
C ASN A 175 0.89 1.40 18.98
N LEU A 176 -0.07 0.50 19.19
CA LEU A 176 -1.27 0.40 18.37
C LEU A 176 -2.44 1.14 19.04
N PRO A 177 -3.31 1.85 18.29
CA PRO A 177 -4.55 2.37 18.87
C PRO A 177 -5.47 1.24 19.35
N GLY A 178 -6.21 1.52 20.43
CA GLY A 178 -7.17 0.58 21.00
C GLY A 178 -8.20 0.09 19.97
N GLY A 179 -8.56 -1.19 20.04
CA GLY A 179 -9.53 -1.81 19.14
C GLY A 179 -9.02 -2.19 17.75
N SER A 180 -7.76 -1.91 17.43
CA SER A 180 -7.10 -2.40 16.19
C SER A 180 -6.62 -3.85 16.34
N GLU A 181 -6.30 -4.54 15.22
CA GLU A 181 -5.83 -5.93 15.28
C GLU A 181 -4.57 -6.06 16.16
N GLY A 182 -4.68 -6.88 17.22
CA GLY A 182 -3.87 -6.73 18.43
C GLY A 182 -2.38 -7.08 18.34
N ALA A 183 -1.69 -6.79 19.45
CA ALA A 183 -0.26 -7.06 19.69
C ALA A 183 0.17 -8.54 19.66
N GLY A 184 -0.78 -9.47 19.51
CA GLY A 184 -0.50 -10.92 19.44
C GLY A 184 0.20 -11.37 18.14
N VAL A 185 0.21 -10.53 17.11
CA VAL A 185 0.74 -10.88 15.78
C VAL A 185 2.19 -10.41 15.56
N VAL A 186 2.60 -9.29 16.17
CA VAL A 186 3.82 -8.56 15.77
C VAL A 186 4.84 -8.36 16.89
N GLY A 187 4.64 -9.05 18.02
CA GLY A 187 5.56 -9.08 19.14
C GLY A 187 5.42 -7.90 20.11
N ARG A 188 5.85 -8.11 21.36
CA ARG A 188 5.77 -7.12 22.45
C ARG A 188 6.79 -5.98 22.31
N ASN A 189 7.75 -6.10 21.39
CA ASN A 189 8.90 -5.21 21.25
C ASN A 189 8.65 -3.97 20.37
N ARG A 190 7.41 -3.76 19.87
CA ARG A 190 6.99 -2.54 19.13
C ARG A 190 7.77 -2.22 17.85
N VAL A 191 8.63 -3.14 17.39
CA VAL A 191 9.50 -2.92 16.21
C VAL A 191 8.68 -2.61 14.97
N TYR A 192 7.64 -3.40 14.70
CA TYR A 192 6.81 -3.20 13.51
C TYR A 192 6.07 -1.86 13.54
N TRP A 193 5.42 -1.50 14.64
CA TRP A 193 4.67 -0.24 14.75
C TRP A 193 5.60 0.97 14.59
N THR A 194 6.79 0.89 15.17
CA THR A 194 7.80 1.94 15.10
C THR A 194 8.32 2.08 13.67
N ALA A 195 8.72 0.97 13.04
CA ALA A 195 9.17 0.99 11.65
C ALA A 195 8.09 1.54 10.70
N MET A 196 6.83 1.11 10.85
CA MET A 196 5.73 1.60 10.04
C MET A 196 5.42 3.08 10.29
N ALA A 197 5.46 3.54 11.54
CA ALA A 197 5.29 4.96 11.87
C ALA A 197 6.37 5.82 11.20
N SER A 198 7.64 5.39 11.27
CA SER A 198 8.76 6.06 10.60
C SER A 198 8.53 6.12 9.08
N LEU A 199 8.22 4.99 8.44
CA LEU A 199 7.94 4.94 7.00
C LEU A 199 6.77 5.86 6.59
N ILE A 200 5.73 5.97 7.42
CA ILE A 200 4.61 6.89 7.16
C ILE A 200 5.06 8.34 7.24
N LEU A 201 5.87 8.69 8.24
CA LEU A 201 6.38 10.04 8.47
C LEU A 201 7.43 10.47 7.44
N GLU A 202 8.10 9.52 6.78
CA GLU A 202 9.24 9.77 5.90
C GLU A 202 8.90 9.66 4.41
N VAL A 203 7.63 9.44 4.03
CA VAL A 203 7.27 9.19 2.62
C VAL A 203 7.74 10.29 1.66
N TYR A 204 7.75 11.56 2.10
CA TYR A 204 8.19 12.71 1.30
C TYR A 204 9.71 12.88 1.25
N MET A 205 10.46 12.11 2.03
CA MET A 205 11.93 12.15 2.02
C MET A 205 12.53 11.30 0.89
N HIS A 206 11.69 10.58 0.13
CA HIS A 206 12.09 9.81 -1.05
C HIS A 206 13.16 8.74 -0.82
N PHE A 207 13.28 8.23 0.42
CA PHE A 207 14.27 7.20 0.74
C PHE A 207 14.04 5.88 -0.02
N LEU A 208 12.81 5.61 -0.47
CA LEU A 208 12.52 4.45 -1.33
C LEU A 208 12.24 4.89 -2.78
N PRO A 209 12.82 4.21 -3.79
CA PRO A 209 12.55 4.48 -5.20
C PRO A 209 11.06 4.40 -5.58
N ALA A 210 10.26 3.63 -4.84
CA ALA A 210 8.81 3.54 -5.02
C ALA A 210 8.06 4.85 -4.71
N TYR A 211 8.71 5.80 -4.02
CA TYR A 211 8.14 7.12 -3.69
C TYR A 211 8.47 8.19 -4.73
N GLN A 212 9.24 7.85 -5.76
CA GLN A 212 9.56 8.76 -6.86
C GLN A 212 8.48 8.63 -7.95
N ARG A 213 8.10 9.75 -8.56
CA ARG A 213 7.14 9.81 -9.67
C ARG A 213 7.83 9.46 -10.98
#